data_AF-A0AAP0II28-F1
#
_entry.id   AF-A0AAP0II28-F1
#
_cell.length_a   1.000
_cell.length_b   1.000
_cell.length_c   1.000
_cell.angle_alpha   90.00
_cell.angle_beta   90.00
_cell.angle_gamma   90.00
#
_symmetry.space_group_name_H-M   'P 1'
#
loop_
_entity.id
_entity.type
_entity.pdbx_description
1 polymer ?
#
loop_
_entity_poly.entity_id
_entity_poly.type
_entity_poly.pdbx_seq_one_letter_code
_entity_poly.pdbx_strand_id
1 'polypeptide(L)'
;MGTSIGYKIGTMIEIPRAALVADEIAEQVEFFSFGTNDLTQMTFGYSRDDVGKFLPIYLSKGILQHDPFETSSSFNQKKQQAKKRFLRVPSITEDHNHSGYK
;
A
#
# COMPACT_ATOMS: atom_id res chain seq x y z
N MET A 1 -6.00 -41.85 -3.30
CA MET A 1 -4.69 -41.27 -2.94
C MET A 1 -4.83 -39.75 -2.99
N GLY A 2 -4.41 -39.04 -1.94
CA GLY A 2 -4.44 -37.57 -1.92
C GLY A 2 -3.21 -36.98 -2.62
N THR A 3 -3.39 -35.90 -3.38
CA THR A 3 -2.30 -35.13 -4.00
C THR A 3 -2.02 -33.88 -3.15
N SER A 4 -0.76 -33.56 -2.91
CA SER A 4 -0.36 -32.30 -2.26
C SER A 4 -0.37 -31.15 -3.27
N ILE A 5 -0.94 -30.00 -2.88
CA ILE A 5 -0.94 -28.77 -3.66
C ILE A 5 0.01 -27.79 -2.97
N GLY A 6 0.98 -27.27 -3.70
CA GLY A 6 1.84 -26.19 -3.20
C GLY A 6 1.07 -24.88 -3.11
N TYR A 7 1.23 -24.16 -2.01
CA TYR A 7 0.65 -22.84 -1.79
C TYR A 7 1.71 -21.90 -1.23
N LYS A 8 1.46 -20.59 -1.32
CA LYS A 8 2.31 -19.56 -0.73
C LYS A 8 1.57 -18.75 0.30
N ILE A 9 2.26 -18.35 1.35
CA ILE A 9 1.72 -17.42 2.36
C ILE A 9 2.37 -16.05 2.18
N GLY A 10 1.55 -15.02 2.09
CA GLY A 10 1.98 -13.63 2.01
C GLY A 10 1.23 -12.77 3.00
N THR A 11 1.62 -11.49 3.09
CA THR A 11 0.89 -10.51 3.89
C THR A 11 0.74 -9.18 3.18
N MET A 12 -0.27 -8.42 3.59
CA MET A 12 -0.48 -7.07 3.11
C MET A 12 0.31 -6.06 3.96
N ILE A 13 1.08 -5.20 3.30
CA ILE A 13 1.77 -4.07 3.91
C ILE A 13 0.89 -2.82 3.72
N GLU A 14 -0.01 -2.64 4.68
CA GLU A 14 -0.99 -1.56 4.69
C GLU A 14 -0.95 -0.68 5.95
N ILE A 15 -0.17 -1.12 6.95
CA ILE A 15 0.08 -0.37 8.19
C ILE A 15 1.46 0.29 8.09
N PRO A 16 1.61 1.59 8.42
CA PRO A 16 2.91 2.26 8.37
C PRO A 16 4.00 1.53 9.18
N ARG A 17 3.66 0.99 10.35
CA ARG A 17 4.59 0.18 11.14
C ARG A 17 5.04 -1.09 10.40
N ALA A 18 4.15 -1.78 9.70
CA ALA A 18 4.50 -2.97 8.92
C ALA A 18 5.52 -2.63 7.82
N ALA A 19 5.43 -1.44 7.21
CA ALA A 19 6.44 -0.98 6.26
C ALA A 19 7.79 -0.63 6.93
N LEU A 20 7.78 -0.17 8.19
CA LEU A 20 8.99 0.17 8.93
C LEU A 20 9.78 -1.06 9.42
N VAL A 21 9.09 -2.14 9.79
CA VAL A 21 9.67 -3.42 10.27
C VAL A 21 9.54 -4.56 9.25
N ALA A 22 9.43 -4.22 7.97
CA ALA A 22 9.13 -5.20 6.93
C ALA A 22 10.23 -6.25 6.72
N ASP A 23 11.46 -5.96 7.13
CA ASP A 23 12.55 -6.91 7.19
C ASP A 23 12.26 -8.06 8.16
N GLU A 24 11.74 -7.77 9.36
CA GLU A 24 11.31 -8.79 10.33
C GLU A 24 10.11 -9.61 9.79
N ILE A 25 9.16 -8.94 9.12
CA ILE A 25 7.99 -9.62 8.54
C ILE A 25 8.39 -10.54 7.39
N ALA A 26 9.38 -10.13 6.58
CA ALA A 26 9.85 -10.92 5.44
C ALA A 26 10.46 -12.26 5.84
N GLU A 27 10.86 -12.45 7.10
CA GLU A 27 11.31 -13.75 7.62
C GLU A 27 10.17 -14.78 7.73
N GLN A 28 8.91 -14.33 7.69
CA GLN A 28 7.72 -15.16 7.94
C GLN A 28 6.84 -15.37 6.71
N VAL A 29 7.09 -14.67 5.60
CA VAL A 29 6.22 -14.70 4.43
C VAL A 29 6.99 -14.78 3.10
N GLU A 30 6.30 -15.28 2.08
CA GLU A 30 6.86 -15.50 0.74
C GLU A 30 6.54 -14.37 -0.26
N PHE A 31 5.65 -13.44 0.10
CA PHE A 31 5.37 -12.26 -0.70
C PHE A 31 4.73 -11.15 0.14
N PHE A 32 4.85 -9.92 -0.37
CA PHE A 32 4.07 -8.79 0.11
C PHE A 32 3.10 -8.31 -0.95
N SER A 33 1.90 -7.94 -0.51
CA SER A 33 0.97 -7.10 -1.26
C SER A 33 0.93 -5.72 -0.62
N PHE A 34 0.95 -4.63 -1.38
CA PHE A 34 0.80 -3.29 -0.79
C PHE A 34 -0.64 -2.82 -0.87
N GLY A 35 -1.31 -2.75 0.29
CA GLY A 35 -2.63 -2.14 0.44
C GLY A 35 -2.49 -0.62 0.44
N THR A 36 -2.31 -0.01 -0.74
CA THR A 36 -1.98 1.42 -0.83
C THR A 36 -3.10 2.33 -0.35
N ASN A 37 -4.34 1.88 -0.34
CA ASN A 37 -5.49 2.66 0.15
C ASN A 37 -5.37 2.89 1.66
N ASP A 38 -5.35 1.81 2.44
CA ASP A 38 -5.22 1.86 3.89
C ASP A 38 -3.88 2.45 4.33
N LEU A 39 -2.80 2.14 3.60
CA LEU A 39 -1.51 2.76 3.86
C LEU A 39 -1.55 4.27 3.64
N THR A 40 -2.26 4.77 2.63
CA THR A 40 -2.45 6.22 2.41
C THR A 40 -3.27 6.83 3.54
N GLN A 41 -4.39 6.20 3.90
CA GLN A 41 -5.26 6.64 4.98
C GLN A 41 -4.50 6.78 6.30
N MET A 42 -3.71 5.77 6.69
CA MET A 42 -2.93 5.80 7.93
C MET A 42 -1.73 6.75 7.88
N THR A 43 -1.10 6.91 6.70
CA THR A 43 0.07 7.80 6.56
C THR A 43 -0.33 9.26 6.60
N PHE A 44 -1.39 9.64 5.88
CA PHE A 44 -1.89 11.02 5.85
C PHE A 44 -2.85 11.34 7.00
N GLY A 45 -3.36 10.32 7.70
CA GLY A 45 -4.42 10.48 8.70
C GLY A 45 -5.76 10.86 8.08
N TYR A 46 -6.02 10.43 6.83
CA TYR A 46 -7.20 10.80 6.06
C TYR A 46 -8.20 9.66 6.01
N SER A 47 -9.34 9.83 6.66
CA SER A 47 -10.51 8.97 6.44
C SER A 47 -11.00 9.15 5.00
N ARG A 48 -11.10 8.06 4.24
CA ARG A 48 -11.56 8.10 2.84
C ARG A 48 -12.99 8.62 2.70
N ASP A 49 -13.83 8.37 3.69
CA ASP A 49 -15.22 8.83 3.71
C ASP A 49 -15.34 10.33 4.00
N ASP A 50 -14.33 10.93 4.64
CA ASP A 50 -14.34 12.32 5.06
C ASP A 50 -13.44 13.24 4.22
N VAL A 51 -12.45 12.67 3.53
CA VAL A 51 -11.41 13.45 2.82
C VAL A 51 -12.00 14.36 1.74
N GLY A 52 -13.11 13.96 1.12
CA GLY A 52 -13.81 14.75 0.10
C GLY A 52 -14.27 16.13 0.59
N LYS A 53 -14.40 16.33 1.91
CA LYS A 53 -14.82 17.61 2.51
C LYS A 53 -13.74 18.69 2.42
N PHE A 54 -12.46 18.32 2.33
CA PHE A 54 -11.34 19.28 2.36
C PHE A 54 -10.28 19.07 1.28
N LEU A 55 -10.20 17.89 0.64
CA LEU A 55 -9.21 17.60 -0.39
C LEU A 55 -9.22 18.59 -1.56
N PRO A 56 -10.39 19.01 -2.11
CA PRO A 56 -10.42 20.01 -3.19
C PRO A 56 -9.83 21.37 -2.78
N ILE A 57 -9.92 21.74 -1.50
CA ILE A 57 -9.34 22.96 -0.97
C ILE A 57 -7.81 22.84 -0.92
N TYR A 58 -7.29 21.66 -0.53
CA TYR A 58 -5.85 21.42 -0.45
C TYR A 58 -5.22 21.43 -1.84
N LEU A 59 -5.90 20.86 -2.84
CA LEU A 59 -5.47 20.87 -4.24
C LEU A 59 -5.51 22.30 -4.82
N SER A 60 -6.62 23.02 -4.66
CA SER A 60 -6.74 24.39 -5.20
C SER A 60 -5.76 25.39 -4.56
N LYS A 61 -5.39 25.19 -3.29
CA LYS A 61 -4.37 25.98 -2.60
C LYS A 61 -2.93 25.51 -2.87
N GLY A 62 -2.74 24.44 -3.64
CA GLY A 62 -1.42 23.87 -3.92
C GLY A 62 -0.72 23.27 -2.69
N ILE A 63 -1.47 22.96 -1.61
CA ILE A 63 -0.96 22.26 -0.43
C ILE A 63 -0.62 20.81 -0.79
N LEU A 64 -1.46 20.20 -1.64
CA LEU A 64 -1.20 18.93 -2.30
C LEU A 64 -1.16 19.14 -3.81
N GLN A 65 -0.25 18.45 -4.48
CA GLN A 65 -0.12 18.49 -5.94
C GLN A 65 -1.09 17.52 -6.63
N HIS A 66 -1.40 16.40 -5.97
CA HIS A 66 -2.23 15.32 -6.50
C HIS A 66 -3.09 14.72 -5.38
N ASP A 67 -4.18 14.05 -5.76
CA ASP A 67 -4.95 13.23 -4.84
C ASP A 67 -4.06 12.07 -4.33
N PRO A 68 -3.85 11.94 -3.00
CA PRO A 68 -2.98 10.90 -2.45
C PRO A 68 -3.56 9.48 -2.60
N PHE A 69 -4.85 9.34 -2.89
CA PHE A 69 -5.54 8.07 -3.14
C PHE A 69 -5.54 7.66 -4.62
N GLU A 70 -5.11 8.53 -5.54
CA GLU A 70 -4.92 8.15 -6.94
C GLU A 70 -3.69 7.24 -7.12
N THR A 71 -3.93 6.11 -7.79
CA THR A 71 -3.00 4.97 -7.91
C THR A 71 -1.67 5.35 -8.56
N SER A 72 -1.67 6.22 -9.57
CA SER A 72 -0.47 6.59 -10.35
C SER A 72 0.55 7.40 -9.54
N SER A 73 0.08 8.23 -8.62
CA SER A 73 0.88 9.21 -7.87
C SER A 73 1.50 8.62 -6.59
N SER A 74 0.71 7.84 -5.85
CA SER A 74 1.10 7.28 -4.55
C SER A 74 2.04 6.06 -4.68
N PHE A 75 1.91 5.32 -5.78
CA PHE A 75 2.57 4.03 -5.99
C PHE A 75 4.08 4.14 -6.21
N ASN A 76 4.53 5.01 -7.11
CA ASN A 76 5.95 5.09 -7.48
C ASN A 76 6.83 5.61 -6.34
N GLN A 77 6.29 6.46 -5.47
CA GLN A 77 7.03 6.99 -4.33
C GLN A 77 7.13 5.95 -3.20
N LYS A 78 6.03 5.25 -2.89
CA LYS A 78 6.00 4.22 -1.83
C LYS A 78 6.76 2.96 -2.20
N LYS A 79 6.68 2.52 -3.47
CA LYS A 79 7.49 1.40 -4.00
C LYS A 79 8.98 1.70 -3.92
N GLN A 80 9.40 2.94 -4.17
CA GLN A 80 10.82 3.33 -4.03
C GLN A 80 11.29 3.35 -2.58
N GLN A 81 10.45 3.80 -1.64
CA GLN A 81 10.80 3.84 -0.23
C GLN A 81 10.87 2.43 0.38
N ALA A 82 9.95 1.55 0.01
CA ALA A 82 10.02 0.13 0.35
C ALA A 82 11.24 -0.54 -0.33
N LYS A 83 11.40 -0.45 -1.65
CA LYS A 83 12.51 -1.11 -2.37
C LYS A 83 13.91 -0.75 -1.86
N LYS A 84 14.15 0.49 -1.40
CA LYS A 84 15.45 0.91 -0.85
C LYS A 84 15.82 0.18 0.46
N ARG A 85 14.84 -0.35 1.19
CA ARG A 85 15.03 -1.08 2.45
C ARG A 85 14.79 -2.58 2.32
N PHE A 86 14.10 -2.98 1.25
CA PHE A 86 13.60 -4.33 1.01
C PHE A 86 14.54 -5.16 0.11
N LEU A 87 15.87 -5.07 0.31
CA LEU A 87 16.86 -5.84 -0.48
C LEU A 87 16.77 -7.37 -0.24
N ARG A 88 15.99 -7.83 0.75
CA ARG A 88 15.82 -9.25 1.09
C ARG A 88 14.41 -9.79 0.86
N VAL A 89 13.52 -8.99 0.27
CA VAL A 89 12.10 -9.32 0.32
C VAL A 89 11.72 -10.20 -0.87
N PRO A 90 10.98 -11.30 -0.63
CA PRO A 90 10.49 -12.15 -1.70
C PRO A 90 9.39 -11.42 -2.51
N SER A 91 8.98 -11.97 -3.65
CA SER A 91 8.19 -11.31 -4.70
C SER A 91 7.16 -10.28 -4.19
N ILE A 92 7.14 -9.08 -4.77
CA ILE A 92 6.16 -8.02 -4.44
C ILE A 92 5.04 -8.05 -5.48
N THR A 93 3.79 -8.15 -5.02
CA THR A 93 2.59 -8.11 -5.86
C THR A 93 1.73 -6.88 -5.55
N GLU A 94 0.91 -6.47 -6.51
CA GLU A 94 -0.07 -5.39 -6.36
C GLU A 94 -1.46 -5.98 -6.13
N ASP A 95 -2.28 -5.33 -5.30
CA ASP A 95 -3.71 -5.53 -5.36
C ASP A 95 -4.30 -4.60 -6.43
N HIS A 96 -4.78 -5.17 -7.53
CA HIS A 96 -5.42 -4.40 -8.59
C HIS A 96 -6.83 -4.01 -8.14
N ASN A 97 -6.94 -2.75 -7.73
CA ASN A 97 -8.16 -2.08 -7.28
C ASN A 97 -9.41 -2.53 -8.08
N HIS A 98 -10.33 -3.25 -7.43
CA HIS A 98 -11.70 -3.39 -7.90
C HIS A 98 -12.40 -2.06 -7.61
N SER A 99 -12.40 -1.17 -8.61
CA SER A 99 -13.04 0.15 -8.57
C SER A 99 -14.55 0.04 -8.32
N GLY A 100 -14.93 -0.10 -7.05
CA GLY A 100 -16.29 0.10 -6.57
C GLY A 100 -16.55 1.58 -6.29
N TYR A 101 -16.58 2.39 -7.35
CA TYR A 101 -17.37 3.61 -7.38
C TYR A 101 -18.44 3.41 -8.45
N LYS A 102 -19.63 3.01 -8.01
CA LYS A 102 -20.89 3.32 -8.68
C LYS A 102 -21.69 4.22 -7.76
#